data_AF-A0A7G2IMA7-F1
#
_entry.id   AF-A0A7G2IMA7-F1
#
_cell.length_a   1.000
_cell.length_b   1.000
_cell.length_c   1.000
_cell.angle_alpha   90.00
_cell.angle_beta   90.00
_cell.angle_gamma   90.00
#
_symmetry.space_group_name_H-M   'P 1'
#
loop_
_entity.id
_entity.type
_entity.pdbx_description
1 polymer ?
#
loop_
_entity_poly.entity_id
_entity_poly.type
_entity_poly.pdbx_seq_one_letter_code
_entity_poly.pdbx_strand_id
1 'polypeptide(L)'
;MKKTDTHRRYGIRLVACTQSPAPKEDSRLKEAYSACINTAQGSPEKIEACQSVLNVLKKEKQHQQFANEESVRVLDYQQCIQATRTGNDQAVNADCDKVWQEIRSKNAAQ
;
A
#
# COMPACT_ATOMS: atom_id res chain seq x y z
N MET A 1 22.45 37.10 -31.67
CA MET A 1 23.62 36.26 -31.31
C MET A 1 23.26 34.79 -31.41
N LYS A 2 23.91 34.01 -32.28
CA LYS A 2 23.89 32.54 -32.27
C LYS A 2 25.32 32.08 -32.05
N LYS A 3 25.63 31.47 -30.90
CA LYS A 3 26.96 30.95 -30.58
C LYS A 3 26.97 29.42 -30.68
N THR A 4 27.54 28.97 -31.80
CA THR A 4 28.47 27.84 -31.97
C THR A 4 28.20 26.54 -31.22
N ASP A 5 27.80 25.56 -32.03
CA ASP A 5 27.94 24.12 -31.83
C ASP A 5 29.44 23.73 -31.81
N THR A 6 29.87 23.09 -30.73
CA THR A 6 31.19 22.46 -30.59
C THR A 6 30.97 21.00 -30.19
N HIS A 7 30.99 20.13 -31.18
CA HIS A 7 31.12 18.69 -31.00
C HIS A 7 32.49 18.31 -30.41
N ARG A 8 32.48 17.17 -29.69
CA ARG A 8 33.61 16.27 -29.37
C ARG A 8 34.18 16.37 -27.96
N ARG A 9 33.74 15.45 -27.09
CA ARG A 9 34.64 14.61 -26.27
C ARG A 9 34.07 13.19 -26.19
N TYR A 10 34.85 12.26 -26.72
CA TYR A 10 34.77 10.83 -26.43
C TYR A 10 34.98 10.65 -24.93
N GLY A 11 33.99 10.07 -24.25
CA GLY A 11 34.10 9.55 -22.90
C GLY A 11 33.44 8.18 -22.91
N ILE A 12 34.21 7.15 -22.59
CA ILE A 12 33.72 5.78 -22.38
C ILE A 12 32.53 5.86 -21.43
N ARG A 13 31.33 5.55 -21.95
CA ARG A 13 30.18 5.29 -21.09
C ARG A 13 30.48 3.99 -20.34
N LEU A 14 31.05 4.11 -19.15
CA LEU A 14 30.68 3.17 -18.11
C LEU A 14 29.17 3.35 -17.96
N VAL A 15 28.42 2.37 -18.44
CA VAL A 15 27.01 2.19 -18.08
C VAL A 15 26.99 1.99 -16.57
N ALA A 16 26.97 3.11 -15.83
CA ALA A 16 26.45 3.13 -14.49
C ALA A 16 25.05 2.51 -14.60
N CYS A 17 24.82 1.43 -13.85
CA CYS A 17 23.50 0.82 -13.71
C CYS A 17 22.46 1.93 -13.68
N THR A 18 21.51 1.88 -14.60
CA THR A 18 20.35 2.76 -14.63
C THR A 18 19.69 2.69 -13.25
N GLN A 19 19.95 3.67 -12.40
CA GLN A 19 19.28 3.78 -11.11
C GLN A 19 17.90 4.37 -11.37
N SER A 20 16.93 3.50 -11.70
CA SER A 20 15.51 3.64 -11.37
C SER A 20 14.71 2.49 -12.01
N PRO A 21 13.74 1.95 -11.25
CA PRO A 21 12.45 2.62 -11.24
C PRO A 21 11.86 2.73 -9.84
N ALA A 22 12.11 3.85 -9.15
CA ALA A 22 11.27 4.21 -7.99
C ALA A 22 9.77 4.16 -8.39
N PRO A 23 9.29 4.78 -9.48
CA PRO A 23 7.85 4.81 -9.76
C PRO A 23 7.20 3.45 -10.06
N LYS A 24 7.94 2.45 -10.59
CA LYS A 24 7.34 1.13 -10.91
C LYS A 24 7.31 0.22 -9.69
N GLU A 25 8.35 0.23 -8.86
CA GLU A 25 8.37 -0.53 -7.62
C GLU A 25 7.36 0.06 -6.62
N ASP A 26 7.20 1.38 -6.62
CA ASP A 26 6.20 2.11 -5.84
C ASP A 26 4.77 1.63 -6.10
N SER A 27 4.39 1.53 -7.37
CA SER A 27 3.07 1.04 -7.77
C SER A 27 2.89 -0.43 -7.39
N ARG A 28 3.92 -1.27 -7.61
CA ARG A 28 3.84 -2.72 -7.35
C ARG A 28 3.58 -3.06 -5.89
N LEU A 29 4.24 -2.38 -4.95
CA LEU A 29 4.04 -2.68 -3.52
C LEU A 29 2.66 -2.22 -3.02
N LYS A 30 2.15 -1.10 -3.53
CA LYS A 30 0.77 -0.66 -3.26
C LYS A 30 -0.25 -1.61 -3.87
N GLU A 31 -0.08 -2.01 -5.13
CA GLU A 31 -0.92 -3.01 -5.81
C GLU A 31 -0.92 -4.35 -5.06
N ALA A 32 0.24 -4.81 -4.56
CA ALA A 32 0.34 -6.03 -3.76
C ALA A 32 -0.49 -5.92 -2.46
N TYR A 33 -0.45 -4.77 -1.80
CA TYR A 33 -1.31 -4.52 -0.64
C TYR A 33 -2.79 -4.52 -1.04
N SER A 34 -3.16 -3.77 -2.09
CA SER A 34 -4.53 -3.68 -2.57
C SER A 34 -5.10 -5.04 -3.00
N ALA A 35 -4.30 -5.90 -3.63
CA ALA A 35 -4.69 -7.27 -3.95
C ALA A 35 -4.86 -8.14 -2.69
N CYS A 36 -3.94 -8.02 -1.73
CA CYS A 36 -4.04 -8.74 -0.45
C CYS A 36 -5.34 -8.37 0.28
N ILE A 37 -5.58 -7.08 0.50
CA ILE A 37 -6.75 -6.62 1.26
C ILE A 37 -8.06 -6.97 0.55
N ASN A 38 -8.13 -6.86 -0.79
CA ASN A 38 -9.33 -7.22 -1.52
C ASN A 38 -9.65 -8.73 -1.47
N THR A 39 -8.65 -9.59 -1.27
CA THR A 39 -8.83 -11.05 -1.17
C THR A 39 -8.96 -11.58 0.25
N ALA A 40 -8.70 -10.73 1.25
CA ALA A 40 -8.75 -11.12 2.66
C ALA A 40 -10.18 -11.38 3.17
N GLN A 41 -11.22 -10.89 2.46
CA GLN A 41 -12.65 -11.15 2.77
C GLN A 41 -13.02 -10.92 4.24
N GLY A 42 -12.43 -9.92 4.89
CA GLY A 42 -12.70 -9.63 6.31
C GLY A 42 -12.09 -10.63 7.30
N SER A 43 -11.35 -11.65 6.83
CA SER A 43 -10.72 -12.64 7.70
C SER A 43 -9.61 -11.98 8.54
N PRO A 44 -9.66 -12.09 9.89
CA PRO A 44 -8.64 -11.48 10.75
C PRO A 44 -7.22 -11.96 10.43
N GLU A 45 -7.06 -13.26 10.15
CA GLU A 45 -5.77 -13.87 9.81
C GLU A 45 -5.22 -13.32 8.49
N LYS A 46 -6.05 -13.27 7.44
CA LYS A 46 -5.60 -12.75 6.13
C LYS A 46 -5.28 -11.27 6.19
N ILE A 47 -6.02 -10.51 6.99
CA ILE A 47 -5.78 -9.08 7.17
C ILE A 47 -4.50 -8.82 7.95
N GLU A 48 -4.21 -9.61 8.97
CA GLU A 48 -2.92 -9.58 9.67
C GLU A 48 -1.77 -9.86 8.70
N ALA A 49 -1.93 -10.80 7.77
CA ALA A 49 -0.94 -11.03 6.72
C ALA A 49 -0.75 -9.79 5.81
N CYS A 50 -1.82 -9.09 5.43
CA CYS A 50 -1.72 -7.85 4.65
C CYS A 50 -1.02 -6.71 5.40
N GLN A 51 -1.09 -6.71 6.73
CA GLN A 51 -0.35 -5.75 7.58
C GLN A 51 1.17 -5.84 7.36
N SER A 52 1.69 -7.03 7.04
CA SER A 52 3.13 -7.20 6.76
C SER A 52 3.58 -6.41 5.53
N VAL A 53 2.73 -6.29 4.51
CA VAL A 53 2.99 -5.48 3.30
C VAL A 53 3.01 -3.99 3.65
N LEU A 54 2.06 -3.53 4.49
CA LEU A 54 2.07 -2.16 5.01
C LEU A 54 3.33 -1.86 5.82
N ASN A 55 3.82 -2.82 6.61
CA ASN A 55 5.05 -2.65 7.38
C ASN A 55 6.30 -2.54 6.48
N VAL A 56 6.31 -3.18 5.30
CA VAL A 56 7.36 -2.97 4.29
C VAL A 56 7.23 -1.57 3.69
N LEU A 57 6.04 -1.18 3.24
CA LEU A 57 5.76 0.14 2.67
C LEU A 57 6.16 1.27 3.64
N LYS A 58 5.87 1.15 4.94
CA LYS A 58 6.24 2.15 5.96
C LYS A 58 7.73 2.46 6.04
N LYS A 59 8.61 1.53 5.66
CA LYS A 59 10.06 1.71 5.73
C LYS A 59 10.55 2.76 4.73
N GLU A 60 9.79 3.01 3.68
CA GLU A 60 10.13 3.97 2.64
C GLU A 60 9.32 5.26 2.78
N LYS A 61 10.02 6.39 2.87
CA LYS A 61 9.40 7.71 3.09
C LYS A 61 8.33 8.05 2.04
N GLN A 62 8.54 7.61 0.80
CA GLN A 62 7.60 7.79 -0.31
C GLN A 62 6.26 7.04 -0.16
N HIS A 63 6.21 6.02 0.70
CA HIS A 63 5.02 5.20 0.93
C HIS A 63 4.44 5.36 2.33
N GLN A 64 5.17 6.02 3.22
CA GLN A 64 4.82 6.12 4.62
C GLN A 64 3.43 6.70 4.86
N GLN A 65 3.02 7.74 4.12
CA GLN A 65 1.67 8.31 4.28
C GLN A 65 0.58 7.29 3.95
N PHE A 66 0.66 6.68 2.75
CA PHE A 66 -0.26 5.64 2.32
C PHE A 66 -0.32 4.49 3.33
N ALA A 67 0.85 4.00 3.73
CA ALA A 67 0.93 2.84 4.61
C ALA A 67 0.42 3.14 6.03
N ASN A 68 0.56 4.38 6.51
CA ASN A 68 0.01 4.81 7.79
C ASN A 68 -1.51 4.91 7.72
N GLU A 69 -2.07 5.55 6.69
CA GLU A 69 -3.53 5.67 6.50
C GLU A 69 -4.20 4.30 6.43
N GLU A 70 -3.68 3.39 5.60
CA GLU A 70 -4.23 2.05 5.47
C GLU A 70 -4.03 1.20 6.73
N SER A 71 -2.94 1.41 7.48
CA SER A 71 -2.74 0.72 8.76
C SER A 71 -3.77 1.10 9.82
N VAL A 72 -4.18 2.38 9.85
CA VAL A 72 -5.23 2.84 10.77
C VAL A 72 -6.55 2.17 10.42
N ARG A 73 -6.93 2.17 9.14
CA ARG A 73 -8.19 1.55 8.70
C ARG A 73 -8.22 0.05 8.98
N VAL A 74 -7.13 -0.66 8.72
CA VAL A 74 -7.02 -2.09 9.05
C VAL A 74 -7.12 -2.33 10.56
N LEU A 75 -6.47 -1.49 11.38
CA LEU A 75 -6.55 -1.58 12.83
C LEU A 75 -7.98 -1.37 13.32
N ASP A 76 -8.71 -0.37 12.80
CA ASP A 76 -10.11 -0.11 13.15
C ASP A 76 -10.99 -1.33 12.85
N TYR A 77 -10.79 -1.97 11.70
CA TYR A 77 -11.48 -3.20 11.36
C TYR A 77 -11.13 -4.34 12.32
N GLN A 78 -9.83 -4.57 12.60
CA GLN A 78 -9.41 -5.60 13.55
C GLN A 78 -10.02 -5.41 14.93
N GLN A 79 -10.03 -4.19 15.47
CA GLN A 79 -10.67 -3.87 16.74
C GLN A 79 -12.17 -4.17 16.71
N CYS A 80 -12.84 -3.83 15.60
CA CYS A 80 -14.25 -4.12 15.41
C CYS A 80 -14.55 -5.63 15.49
N ILE A 81 -13.83 -6.46 14.75
CA ILE A 81 -14.09 -7.93 14.74
C ILE A 81 -13.70 -8.57 16.08
N GLN A 82 -12.73 -8.00 16.81
CA GLN A 82 -12.44 -8.51 18.16
C GLN A 82 -13.57 -8.17 19.13
N ALA A 83 -14.19 -6.99 19.01
CA ALA A 83 -15.34 -6.62 19.81
C ALA A 83 -16.53 -7.58 19.59
N THR A 84 -16.77 -8.02 18.35
CA THR A 84 -17.85 -8.99 18.03
C THR A 84 -17.59 -10.39 18.59
N ARG A 85 -16.32 -10.78 18.74
CA ARG A 85 -15.94 -12.04 19.42
C ARG A 85 -16.18 -11.98 20.92
N THR A 86 -16.09 -10.80 21.52
CA THR A 86 -16.31 -10.57 22.96
C THR A 86 -17.77 -10.27 23.33
N GLY A 87 -18.60 -9.91 22.34
CA GLY A 87 -20.03 -9.66 22.51
C GLY A 87 -20.80 -10.00 21.25
N ASN A 88 -21.76 -10.93 21.36
CA ASN A 88 -22.48 -11.55 20.24
C ASN A 88 -23.59 -10.65 19.66
N ASP A 89 -23.25 -9.42 19.30
CA ASP A 89 -24.20 -8.42 18.77
C ASP A 89 -24.12 -8.36 17.24
N GLN A 90 -25.25 -8.70 16.59
CA GLN A 90 -25.40 -8.64 15.14
C GLN A 90 -25.23 -7.21 14.59
N ALA A 91 -25.54 -6.18 15.37
CA ALA A 91 -25.34 -4.79 14.98
C ALA A 91 -23.86 -4.45 14.86
N VAL A 92 -23.02 -4.91 15.80
CA VAL A 92 -21.57 -4.70 15.76
C VAL A 92 -20.96 -5.43 14.56
N ASN A 93 -21.43 -6.64 14.22
CA ASN A 93 -21.02 -7.33 13.00
C ASN A 93 -21.33 -6.51 11.73
N ALA A 94 -22.54 -5.95 11.63
CA ALA A 94 -22.94 -5.12 10.48
C ALA A 94 -22.10 -3.84 10.35
N ASP A 95 -21.66 -3.26 11.47
CA ASP A 95 -20.78 -2.09 11.46
C ASP A 95 -19.35 -2.48 11.06
N CYS A 96 -18.84 -3.63 11.49
CA CYS A 96 -17.55 -4.14 11.00
C CYS A 96 -17.57 -4.39 9.49
N ASP A 97 -18.67 -4.92 8.95
CA ASP A 97 -18.82 -5.11 7.50
C ASP A 97 -18.77 -3.78 6.74
N LYS A 98 -19.31 -2.69 7.29
CA LYS A 98 -19.20 -1.35 6.66
C LYS A 98 -17.74 -0.88 6.62
N VAL A 99 -17.03 -0.98 7.75
CA VAL A 99 -15.59 -0.65 7.82
C VAL A 99 -14.81 -1.45 6.78
N TRP A 100 -15.12 -2.75 6.63
CA TRP A 100 -14.53 -3.60 5.62
C TRP A 100 -14.80 -3.12 4.19
N GLN A 101 -16.05 -2.76 3.87
CA GLN A 101 -16.41 -2.24 2.55
C GLN A 101 -15.71 -0.92 2.23
N GLU A 102 -15.50 -0.06 3.22
CA GLU A 102 -14.77 1.21 3.03
C GLU A 102 -13.30 0.96 2.69
N ILE A 103 -12.63 0.06 3.42
CA ILE A 103 -11.24 -0.34 3.13
C ILE A 103 -11.13 -0.85 1.70
N ARG A 104 -12.03 -1.76 1.29
CA ARG A 104 -12.03 -2.34 -0.05
C ARG A 104 -12.33 -1.31 -1.14
N SER A 105 -13.32 -0.44 -0.93
CA SER A 105 -13.70 0.58 -1.90
C SER A 105 -12.55 1.54 -2.19
N LYS A 106 -11.76 1.87 -1.16
CA LYS A 106 -10.57 2.72 -1.31
C LYS A 106 -9.44 2.03 -2.07
N ASN A 107 -9.24 0.73 -1.85
CA ASN A 107 -8.20 -0.08 -2.48
C ASN A 107 -8.59 -0.65 -3.86
N ALA A 108 -9.87 -0.58 -4.25
CA ALA A 108 -10.31 -0.93 -5.60
C ALA A 108 -10.10 0.21 -6.61
N ALA A 109 -9.87 1.43 -6.12
CA ALA A 109 -9.67 2.64 -6.92
C ALA A 109 -8.20 3.06 -7.04
N GLN A 110 -7.28 2.26 -6.49
CA GLN A 110 -5.83 2.48 -6.46
C GLN A 110 -5.13 1.56 -7.45
#